data_AF-A0A2J4G667-F1
#
_entry.id   AF-A0A2J4G667-F1
#
_cell.length_a   1.000
_cell.length_b   1.000
_cell.length_c   1.000
_cell.angle_alpha   90.00
_cell.angle_beta   90.00
_cell.angle_gamma   90.00
#
_symmetry.space_group_name_H-M   'P 1'
#
loop_
_entity.id
_entity.type
_entity.pdbx_description
1 polymer ?
#
loop_
_entity_poly.entity_id
_entity_poly.type
_entity_poly.pdbx_seq_one_letter_code
_entity_poly.pdbx_strand_id
1 'polypeptide(L)'
;MGEERPEVWLERRHILTLLLLYHAGKAIKSDIGRVLGSKQAAYVERVIMDLEERGLIEEERVGRRVRVFRLTEKGREVAEVLDRLARELSREKGAQQP
;
A
#
# COMPACT_ATOMS: atom_id res chain seq x y z
N MET A 1 -18.49 -17.41 -24.22
CA MET A 1 -18.39 -17.00 -22.81
C MET A 1 -17.44 -15.82 -22.75
N GLY A 2 -17.93 -14.62 -22.46
CA GLY A 2 -17.03 -13.47 -22.26
C GLY A 2 -16.30 -13.65 -20.93
N GLU A 3 -14.98 -13.61 -20.93
CA GLU A 3 -14.22 -13.50 -19.69
C GLU A 3 -14.59 -12.17 -19.02
N GLU A 4 -15.34 -12.24 -17.91
CA GLU A 4 -15.49 -11.09 -17.02
C GLU A 4 -14.11 -10.77 -16.46
N ARG A 5 -13.54 -9.65 -16.90
CA ARG A 5 -12.29 -9.15 -16.31
C ARG A 5 -12.59 -8.77 -14.87
N PRO A 6 -11.88 -9.33 -13.88
CA PRO A 6 -12.10 -8.96 -12.49
C PRO A 6 -11.87 -7.46 -12.31
N GLU A 7 -12.77 -6.81 -11.58
CA GLU A 7 -12.68 -5.39 -11.29
C GLU A 7 -11.40 -5.10 -10.50
N VAL A 8 -10.50 -4.31 -11.09
CA VAL A 8 -9.23 -3.94 -10.46
C VAL A 8 -9.49 -2.80 -9.47
N TRP A 9 -9.72 -3.15 -8.22
CA TRP A 9 -9.92 -2.17 -7.14
C TRP A 9 -8.62 -1.53 -6.64
N LEU A 10 -7.46 -2.17 -6.90
CA LEU A 10 -6.17 -1.79 -6.35
C LEU A 10 -5.51 -0.68 -7.17
N GLU A 11 -5.79 0.57 -6.82
CA GLU A 11 -5.12 1.75 -7.39
C GLU A 11 -3.68 1.98 -6.89
N ARG A 12 -2.92 2.83 -7.61
CA ARG A 12 -1.53 3.26 -7.28
C ARG A 12 -1.36 3.68 -5.81
N ARG A 13 -2.32 4.40 -5.25
CA ARG A 13 -2.26 4.89 -3.84
C ARG A 13 -2.24 3.75 -2.82
N HIS A 14 -2.97 2.67 -3.11
CA HIS A 14 -2.99 1.47 -2.27
C HIS A 14 -1.65 0.75 -2.37
N ILE A 15 -1.14 0.58 -3.59
CA ILE A 15 0.16 -0.07 -3.86
C ILE A 15 1.28 0.66 -3.11
N LEU A 16 1.36 1.98 -3.22
CA LEU A 16 2.39 2.77 -2.53
C LEU A 16 2.30 2.63 -1.00
N THR A 17 1.09 2.60 -0.45
CA THR A 17 0.89 2.46 1.00
C THR A 17 1.28 1.05 1.46
N LEU A 18 0.92 0.01 0.72
CA LEU A 18 1.31 -1.37 1.03
C LEU A 18 2.83 -1.56 0.96
N LEU A 19 3.48 -1.04 -0.08
CA LEU A 19 4.95 -1.11 -0.22
C LEU A 19 5.66 -0.30 0.87
N LEU A 20 5.15 0.87 1.25
CA LEU A 20 5.67 1.63 2.38
C LEU A 20 5.65 0.78 3.65
N LEU A 21 4.51 0.18 3.97
CA LEU A 21 4.35 -0.63 5.19
C LEU A 21 5.15 -1.94 5.13
N TYR A 22 5.33 -2.52 3.95
CA TYR A 22 6.16 -3.72 3.77
C TYR A 22 7.63 -3.44 4.10
N HIS A 23 8.18 -2.34 3.59
CA HIS A 23 9.59 -1.99 3.79
C HIS A 23 9.87 -1.34 5.15
N ALA A 24 8.94 -0.51 5.66
CA ALA A 24 9.11 0.17 6.94
C ALA A 24 8.61 -0.64 8.15
N GLY A 25 7.79 -1.68 7.92
CA GLY A 25 7.11 -2.47 8.94
C GLY A 25 5.88 -1.78 9.55
N LYS A 26 6.00 -0.49 9.86
CA LYS A 26 4.92 0.34 10.41
C LYS A 26 5.05 1.80 10.01
N ALA A 27 3.93 2.50 9.92
CA ALA A 27 3.89 3.92 9.55
C ALA A 27 2.76 4.66 10.26
N ILE A 28 2.92 5.97 10.44
CA ILE A 28 1.82 6.85 10.87
C ILE A 28 1.18 7.53 9.65
N LYS A 29 0.00 8.14 9.85
CA LYS A 29 -0.75 8.81 8.78
C LYS A 29 0.08 9.84 8.00
N SER A 30 0.98 10.57 8.65
CA SER A 30 1.83 11.56 7.96
C SER A 30 2.87 10.93 7.05
N ASP A 31 3.37 9.73 7.36
CA ASP A 31 4.31 9.02 6.48
C ASP A 31 3.59 8.51 5.23
N ILE A 32 2.37 8.00 5.40
CA ILE A 32 1.48 7.64 4.30
C ILE A 32 1.18 8.87 3.44
N GLY A 33 0.81 10.00 4.05
CA GLY A 33 0.61 11.26 3.31
C GLY A 33 1.84 11.69 2.49
N ARG A 34 3.05 11.51 3.06
CA ARG A 34 4.32 11.81 2.36
C ARG A 34 4.52 10.92 1.14
N VAL A 35 4.30 9.60 1.25
CA VAL A 35 4.48 8.68 0.10
C VAL A 35 3.44 8.92 -0.99
N LEU A 36 2.24 9.34 -0.60
CA LEU A 36 1.16 9.69 -1.53
C LEU A 36 1.32 11.10 -2.13
N GLY A 37 2.28 11.90 -1.68
CA GLY A 37 2.46 13.28 -2.13
C GLY A 37 1.28 14.19 -1.76
N SER A 38 0.53 13.87 -0.69
CA SER A 38 -0.68 14.58 -0.31
C SER A 38 -0.71 14.94 1.17
N LYS A 39 -1.04 16.20 1.46
CA LYS A 39 -1.33 16.69 2.82
C LYS A 39 -2.83 16.65 3.16
N GLN A 40 -3.67 16.26 2.21
CA GLN A 40 -5.12 16.25 2.42
C GLN A 40 -5.53 15.08 3.32
N ALA A 41 -5.89 15.39 4.57
CA ALA A 41 -6.16 14.38 5.58
C ALA A 41 -7.28 13.41 5.19
N ALA A 42 -8.34 13.88 4.53
CA ALA A 42 -9.45 13.04 4.07
C ALA A 42 -9.06 12.08 2.95
N TYR A 43 -8.16 12.51 2.05
CA TYR A 43 -7.64 11.67 0.98
C TYR A 43 -6.83 10.50 1.55
N VAL A 44 -5.91 10.79 2.48
CA VAL A 44 -5.10 9.76 3.13
C VAL A 44 -5.97 8.83 3.98
N GLU A 45 -6.97 9.37 4.67
CA GLU A 45 -7.90 8.57 5.47
C GLU A 45 -8.67 7.56 4.61
N ARG A 46 -9.15 7.97 3.43
CA ARG A 46 -9.85 7.06 2.52
C ARG A 46 -8.98 5.89 2.09
N VAL A 47 -7.69 6.13 1.79
CA VAL A 47 -6.76 5.05 1.44
C VAL A 47 -6.56 4.07 2.59
N ILE A 48 -6.47 4.58 3.82
CA ILE A 48 -6.34 3.74 5.02
C ILE A 48 -7.62 2.91 5.20
N MET A 49 -8.79 3.54 5.15
CA MET A 49 -10.08 2.86 5.27
C MET A 49 -10.26 1.77 4.19
N ASP A 50 -9.97 2.09 2.92
CA ASP A 50 -10.07 1.13 1.80
C ASP A 50 -9.22 -0.13 2.07
N LEU A 51 -8.03 0.03 2.69
CA LEU A 51 -7.12 -1.07 3.02
C LEU A 51 -7.52 -1.84 4.29
N GLU A 52 -8.03 -1.14 5.30
CA GLU A 52 -8.55 -1.73 6.54
C GLU A 52 -9.81 -2.57 6.28
N GLU A 53 -10.77 -2.04 5.50
CA GLU A 53 -12.00 -2.75 5.13
C GLU A 53 -11.72 -4.06 4.38
N ARG A 54 -10.58 -4.13 3.69
CA ARG A 54 -10.13 -5.32 2.96
C ARG A 54 -9.24 -6.24 3.79
N GLY A 55 -8.95 -5.87 5.03
CA GLY A 55 -8.12 -6.61 5.98
C GLY A 55 -6.66 -6.70 5.57
N LEU A 56 -6.13 -5.72 4.83
CA LEU A 56 -4.73 -5.69 4.40
C LEU A 56 -3.83 -4.93 5.37
N ILE A 57 -4.39 -3.99 6.12
CA ILE A 57 -3.67 -3.28 7.17
C ILE A 57 -4.48 -3.32 8.46
N GLU A 58 -3.81 -3.08 9.57
CA GLU A 58 -4.44 -2.91 10.87
C GLU A 58 -3.86 -1.70 11.61
N GLU A 59 -4.71 -1.06 12.41
CA GLU A 59 -4.36 0.06 13.28
C GLU A 59 -4.03 -0.42 14.70
N GLU A 60 -2.94 0.11 15.25
CA GLU A 60 -2.64 0.11 16.67
C GLU A 60 -2.61 1.55 17.20
N ARG A 61 -3.15 1.78 18.39
CA ARG A 61 -3.05 3.08 19.08
C ARG A 61 -1.91 3.08 20.07
N VAL A 62 -0.92 3.95 19.82
CA VAL A 62 0.20 4.17 20.73
C VAL A 62 -0.07 5.42 21.57
N GLY A 63 -0.20 5.21 22.88
CA GLY A 63 -0.59 6.27 23.81
C GLY A 63 -2.03 6.76 23.57
N ARG A 64 -2.29 8.06 23.77
CA ARG A 64 -3.66 8.60 23.74
C ARG A 64 -4.20 8.94 22.35
N ARG A 65 -3.34 9.15 21.33
CA ARG A 65 -3.78 9.75 20.05
C ARG A 65 -3.04 9.30 18.80
N VAL A 66 -1.93 8.58 18.91
CA VAL A 66 -1.12 8.24 17.72
C VAL A 66 -1.61 6.92 17.14
N ARG A 67 -2.11 6.97 15.91
CA ARG A 67 -2.49 5.80 15.11
C ARG A 67 -1.26 5.32 14.33
N VAL A 68 -0.89 4.07 14.53
CA VAL A 68 0.21 3.39 13.85
C VAL A 68 -0.39 2.27 13.01
N PHE A 69 -0.04 2.20 11.75
CA PHE A 69 -0.54 1.21 10.81
C PHE A 69 0.54 0.19 10.49
N ARG A 70 0.16 -1.08 10.35
CA ARG A 70 1.03 -2.17 9.89
C ARG A 70 0.27 -3.11 8.97
N LEU A 71 0.99 -3.90 8.18
CA LEU A 71 0.37 -4.95 7.37
C LEU A 71 -0.18 -6.06 8.29
N THR A 72 -1.35 -6.58 7.93
CA THR A 72 -1.79 -7.90 8.37
C THR A 72 -0.99 -8.98 7.64
N GLU A 73 -1.19 -10.26 7.99
CA GLU A 73 -0.57 -11.36 7.23
C GLU A 73 -1.00 -11.34 5.76
N LYS A 74 -2.31 -11.22 5.50
CA LYS A 74 -2.87 -11.06 4.15
C LYS A 74 -2.28 -9.86 3.42
N GLY A 75 -2.10 -8.74 4.12
CA GLY A 75 -1.45 -7.55 3.56
C GLY A 75 0.00 -7.78 3.17
N ARG A 76 0.74 -8.54 3.97
CA ARG A 76 2.13 -8.90 3.73
C ARG A 76 2.28 -9.75 2.46
N GLU A 77 1.44 -10.76 2.29
CA GLU A 77 1.44 -11.60 1.08
C GLU A 77 1.22 -10.76 -0.18
N VAL A 78 0.21 -9.88 -0.17
CA VAL A 78 -0.08 -8.98 -1.29
C VAL A 78 1.08 -8.04 -1.56
N ALA A 79 1.65 -7.43 -0.52
CA ALA A 79 2.75 -6.49 -0.67
C ALA A 79 4.03 -7.15 -1.18
N GLU A 80 4.30 -8.41 -0.81
CA GLU A 80 5.44 -9.18 -1.32
C GLU A 80 5.31 -9.42 -2.83
N VAL A 81 4.12 -9.81 -3.31
CA VAL A 81 3.87 -9.99 -4.74
C VAL A 81 4.10 -8.68 -5.49
N LEU A 82 3.59 -7.57 -4.96
CA LEU A 82 3.78 -6.24 -5.55
C LEU A 82 5.26 -5.83 -5.56
N ASP A 83 6.02 -6.09 -4.50
CA ASP A 83 7.45 -5.76 -4.43
C ASP A 83 8.26 -6.57 -5.44
N ARG A 84 7.95 -7.87 -5.58
CA ARG A 84 8.58 -8.74 -6.58
C ARG A 84 8.32 -8.25 -8.00
N LEU A 85 7.05 -7.97 -8.33
CA LEU A 85 6.67 -7.43 -9.64
C LEU A 85 7.36 -6.09 -9.92
N ALA A 86 7.44 -5.20 -8.93
CA ALA A 86 8.14 -3.92 -9.08
C ALA A 86 9.63 -4.09 -9.39
N ARG A 87 10.30 -5.08 -8.76
CA ARG A 87 11.71 -5.39 -9.02
C ARG A 87 11.93 -6.00 -10.41
N GLU A 88 11.06 -6.91 -10.84
CA GLU A 88 11.12 -7.53 -12.17
C GLU A 88 10.96 -6.47 -13.27
N LEU A 89 9.92 -5.64 -13.18
CA LEU A 89 9.69 -4.53 -14.10
C LEU A 89 10.85 -3.53 -14.13
N SER A 90 11.51 -3.30 -12.99
CA SER A 90 12.68 -2.42 -12.93
C SER A 90 13.91 -3.02 -13.62
N ARG A 91 14.11 -4.35 -13.52
CA ARG A 91 15.19 -5.06 -14.21
C ARG A 91 15.00 -5.06 -15.72
N GLU A 92 13.77 -5.30 -16.20
CA GLU A 92 13.45 -5.25 -17.62
C GLU A 92 13.67 -3.85 -18.22
N LYS A 93 13.33 -2.79 -17.48
CA LYS A 93 13.61 -1.41 -17.90
C LYS A 93 15.09 -1.06 -17.92
N GLY A 94 15.88 -1.63 -17.01
CA GLY A 94 17.34 -1.46 -16.99
C GLY A 94 18.05 -2.23 -18.12
N ALA A 95 17.51 -3.38 -18.53
CA ALA A 95 18.04 -4.19 -19.64
C ALA A 95 17.69 -3.64 -21.04
N GLN A 96 16.76 -2.68 -21.13
CA GLN A 96 16.33 -2.03 -22.38
C GLN A 96 16.95 -0.64 -22.61
N GLN A 97 17.90 -0.21 -21.78
CA GLN A 97 18.66 1.02 -22.01
C GLN A 97 20.00 0.67 -22.68
N PRO A 98 20.28 1.17 -23.90
CA PRO A 98 21.56 0.97 -24.59
C PRO A 98 22.73 1.70 -23.89
#